data_AF-A0A5L7JGL5-F1
#
_entry.id   AF-A0A5L7JGL5-F1
#
_cell.length_a   1.000
_cell.length_b   1.000
_cell.length_c   1.000
_cell.angle_alpha   90.00
_cell.angle_beta   90.00
_cell.angle_gamma   90.00
#
_symmetry.space_group_name_H-M   'P 1'
#
loop_
_entity.id
_entity.type
_entity.pdbx_description
1 polymer ?
#
loop_
_entity_poly.entity_id
_entity_poly.type
_entity_poly.pdbx_seq_one_letter_code
_entity_poly.pdbx_strand_id
1 'polypeptide(L)' 'MAMHSTGEKPGTGTYTCTMCAQKVVLDDKTDKLPPCPKCQNTNYSK' A
#
# COMPACT_ATOMS: atom_id res chain seq x y z
N MET A 1 3.62 -4.82 13.57
CA MET A 1 3.24 -4.93 12.15
C MET A 1 2.34 -3.74 11.86
N ALA A 2 2.81 -2.76 11.08
CA ALA A 2 1.96 -1.62 10.74
C ALA A 2 1.09 -2.02 9.55
N MET A 3 -0.22 -2.10 9.78
CA MET A 3 -1.20 -2.26 8.70
C MET A 3 -1.51 -0.88 8.14
N HIS A 4 -1.37 -0.74 6.83
CA HIS A 4 -1.61 0.50 6.09
C HIS A 4 -2.77 0.31 5.12
N SER A 5 -3.62 1.33 5.01
CA SER A 5 -4.77 1.31 4.10
C SER A 5 -4.52 2.16 2.85
N THR A 6 -5.23 1.85 1.76
CA THR A 6 -5.31 2.76 0.61
C THR A 6 -5.84 4.13 1.04
N GLY A 7 -5.37 5.20 0.40
CA GLY A 7 -5.82 6.57 0.66
C GLY A 7 -5.08 7.27 1.79
N GLU A 8 -4.38 6.52 2.66
CA GLU A 8 -3.48 7.08 3.65
C GLU A 8 -2.18 7.55 2.99
N LYS A 9 -1.48 8.48 3.66
CA LYS A 9 -0.14 8.95 3.28
C LYS A 9 0.89 8.44 4.30
N PRO A 10 1.20 7.13 4.31
CA PRO A 10 2.18 6.55 5.23
C PRO A 10 3.64 6.93 4.89
N GLY A 11 3.84 7.76 3.86
CA GLY A 11 5.15 8.17 3.37
C GLY A 11 5.78 7.13 2.44
N THR A 12 6.99 7.42 1.99
CA THR A 12 7.72 6.55 1.08
C THR A 12 8.04 5.20 1.73
N GLY A 13 8.04 4.15 0.92
CA GLY A 13 8.27 2.79 1.38
C GLY A 13 7.68 1.73 0.46
N THR A 14 8.00 0.48 0.77
CA THR A 14 7.43 -0.68 0.07
C THR A 14 6.27 -1.22 0.89
N TYR A 15 5.10 -1.28 0.27
CA TYR A 15 3.86 -1.76 0.87
C TYR A 15 3.49 -3.07 0.19
N THR A 16 3.38 -4.14 0.97
CA THR A 16 3.03 -5.46 0.44
C THR A 16 1.58 -5.77 0.79
N CYS A 17 0.73 -5.96 -0.20
CA CYS A 17 -0.66 -6.29 0.03
C CYS A 17 -0.78 -7.65 0.70
N THR A 18 -1.54 -7.73 1.78
CA THR A 18 -1.70 -8.95 2.58
C THR A 18 -2.56 -10.02 1.90
N MET A 19 -3.32 -9.65 0.86
CA MET A 19 -4.18 -10.60 0.12
C MET A 19 -3.56 -11.11 -1.17
N CYS A 20 -3.07 -10.20 -2.02
CA CYS A 20 -2.53 -10.52 -3.34
C CYS A 20 -1.00 -10.71 -3.32
N ALA A 21 -0.33 -10.47 -2.18
CA ALA A 21 1.13 -10.34 -2.06
C ALA A 21 1.75 -9.29 -3.00
N GLN A 22 0.93 -8.36 -3.50
CA GLN A 22 1.34 -7.32 -4.44
C GLN A 22 2.23 -6.30 -3.73
N LYS A 23 3.39 -6.00 -4.30
CA LYS A 23 4.29 -4.97 -3.79
C LYS A 23 3.99 -3.65 -4.49
N VAL A 24 3.72 -2.63 -3.69
CA VAL A 24 3.48 -1.24 -4.12
C VAL A 24 4.59 -0.41 -3.50
N VAL A 25 5.45 0.14 -4.35
CA VAL A 25 6.50 1.06 -3.91
C VAL A 25 5.95 2.47 -4.01
N LEU A 26 5.85 3.15 -2.87
CA LEU A 26 5.62 4.59 -2.84
C LEU A 26 6.98 5.28 -2.85
N ASP A 27 7.32 5.85 -4.01
CA ASP A 27 8.47 6.73 -4.16
C ASP A 27 8.14 8.18 -3.80
N ASP A 28 6.85 8.53 -3.85
CA ASP A 28 6.38 9.87 -3.55
C ASP A 28 5.64 9.92 -2.21
N LYS A 29 6.10 10.82 -1.34
CA LYS A 29 5.53 11.03 0.02
C LYS A 29 4.16 11.71 -0.01
N THR A 30 3.79 12.31 -1.15
CA THR A 30 2.51 13.01 -1.31
C THR A 30 1.44 12.13 -1.93
N ASP A 31 1.85 11.02 -2.55
CA ASP A 31 0.95 10.10 -3.22
C ASP A 31 0.10 9.32 -2.23
N LYS A 32 -1.17 9.15 -2.59
CA LYS A 32 -2.11 8.38 -1.78
C LYS A 32 -1.92 6.94 -2.17
N LEU A 33 -1.75 6.07 -1.18
CA LEU A 33 -1.52 4.66 -1.42
C LEU A 33 -2.71 4.09 -2.22
N PRO A 34 -2.54 3.61 -3.48
CA PRO A 34 -3.66 3.17 -4.31
C PRO A 34 -4.16 1.77 -3.88
N PRO A 35 -5.40 1.39 -4.23
CA PRO A 35 -5.92 0.05 -3.96
C PRO A 35 -5.17 -1.02 -4.78
N CYS A 36 -5.08 -2.28 -4.31
CA CYS A 36 -4.33 -3.34 -5.01
C CYS A 36 -4.94 -3.53 -6.41
N PRO A 37 -4.18 -3.39 -7.50
CA PRO A 37 -4.72 -3.53 -8.86
C PRO A 37 -5.15 -4.97 -9.18
N LYS A 38 -4.69 -5.96 -8.41
CA LYS A 38 -5.07 -7.37 -8.60
C LYS A 38 -6.37 -7.78 -7.91
N CYS A 39 -6.59 -7.31 -6.68
CA CYS A 39 -7.72 -7.77 -5.86
C CYS A 39 -8.57 -6.64 -5.29
N GLN A 40 -8.28 -5.38 -5.64
CA GLN A 40 -8.90 -4.16 -5.10
C GLN A 40 -8.81 -4.05 -3.57
N ASN A 41 -7.99 -4.88 -2.92
CA ASN A 41 -7.82 -4.83 -1.49
C ASN A 41 -7.07 -3.55 -1.10
N THR A 42 -7.45 -3.01 0.03
CA THR A 42 -6.94 -1.76 0.56
C THR A 42 -5.90 -1.98 1.65
N ASN A 43 -5.72 -3.21 2.11
CA ASN A 43 -4.82 -3.55 3.21
C ASN A 43 -3.41 -3.92 2.72
N TYR A 44 -2.42 -3.25 3.31
CA TYR A 44 -1.01 -3.44 3.06
C TYR A 44 -0.23 -3.62 4.37
N SER A 45 0.84 -4.41 4.29
CA SER A 45 1.82 -4.60 5.36
C SER A 45 3.13 -3.92 4.95
N LYS A 46 3.70 -3.15 5.88
CA LYS A 46 5.04 -2.56 5.78
C LYS A 46 5.99 -3.27 6.73
#